data_AF-A0A956YTX5-F1
#
_entry.id   AF-A0A956YTX5-F1
#
_cell.length_a   1.000
_cell.length_b   1.000
_cell.length_c   1.000
_cell.angle_alpha   90.00
_cell.angle_beta   90.00
_cell.angle_gamma   90.00
#
_symmetry.space_group_name_H-M   'P 1'
#
loop_
_entity.id
_entity.type
_entity.pdbx_description
1 polymer ?
#
loop_
_entity_poly.entity_id
_entity_poly.type
_entity_poly.pdbx_seq_one_letter_code
_entity_poly.pdbx_strand_id
1 'polypeptide(L)'
;MLQLSEILLGGGLLSLAIGAVILTSLIVNPRIWLNDYPEPIRQLAAPLTSNEKRLQYVFMVPFLLAFLLVPYFSTRALVQAGGVSFVSAYAHAFLVLNIANLFDAVVIDWLFLSLMKPRFAIIPEAWGHFDLMGGSWQVRNYVKGIALCAVLAAPIALAATLI
;
A
#
# COMPACT_ATOMS: atom_id res chain seq x y z
N MET A 1 -0.23 12.26 23.78
CA MET A 1 -1.16 12.94 22.84
C MET A 1 -0.70 12.62 21.41
N LEU A 2 -1.61 12.53 20.44
CA LEU A 2 -1.23 12.33 19.03
C LEU A 2 -0.36 13.51 18.56
N GLN A 3 0.76 13.21 17.92
CA GLN A 3 1.66 14.22 17.37
C GLN A 3 1.63 14.15 15.85
N LEU A 4 1.19 15.23 15.22
CA LEU A 4 1.05 15.30 13.76
C LEU A 4 2.39 15.07 13.04
N SER A 5 3.50 15.60 13.59
CA SER A 5 4.84 15.40 13.05
C SER A 5 5.24 13.92 12.97
N GLU A 6 4.98 13.16 14.02
CA GLU A 6 5.30 11.72 14.07
C GLU A 6 4.44 10.91 13.11
N ILE A 7 3.16 11.28 12.97
CA ILE A 7 2.23 10.66 12.02
C ILE A 7 2.71 10.92 10.58
N LEU A 8 3.05 12.17 10.26
CA LEU A 8 3.55 12.55 8.94
C LEU A 8 4.91 11.89 8.62
N LEU A 9 5.82 11.82 9.59
CA LEU A 9 7.10 11.16 9.42
C LEU A 9 6.93 9.66 9.18
N GLY A 10 6.16 8.96 10.04
CA GLY A 10 5.89 7.53 9.90
C GLY A 10 5.17 7.21 8.59
N GLY A 11 4.15 8.00 8.25
CA GLY A 11 3.39 7.85 7.00
C GLY A 11 4.23 8.13 5.76
N GLY A 12 5.09 9.15 5.81
CA GLY A 12 6.04 9.47 4.74
C GLY A 12 7.08 8.38 4.53
N LEU A 13 7.69 7.86 5.62
CA LEU A 13 8.63 6.74 5.55
C LEU A 13 7.98 5.48 4.98
N LEU A 14 6.75 5.17 5.41
CA LEU A 14 6.00 4.03 4.86
C LEU A 14 5.73 4.24 3.36
N SER A 15 5.26 5.43 2.96
CA SER A 15 4.99 5.78 1.57
C SER A 15 6.22 5.64 0.68
N LEU A 16 7.39 6.10 1.15
CA LEU A 16 8.66 5.95 0.44
C LEU A 16 9.06 4.48 0.30
N ALA A 17 8.94 3.70 1.38
CA ALA A 17 9.29 2.28 1.38
C ALA A 17 8.41 1.48 0.40
N ILE A 18 7.08 1.65 0.48
CA ILE A 18 6.16 0.92 -0.40
C ILE A 18 6.25 1.41 -1.84
N GLY A 19 6.42 2.73 -2.06
CA GLY A 19 6.57 3.30 -3.38
C GLY A 19 7.83 2.81 -4.07
N ALA A 20 8.95 2.71 -3.35
CA ALA A 20 10.18 2.13 -3.89
C ALA A 20 9.99 0.67 -4.31
N VAL A 21 9.32 -0.14 -3.47
CA VAL A 21 9.01 -1.53 -3.81
C VAL A 21 8.10 -1.61 -5.03
N ILE A 22 6.97 -0.90 -5.04
CA ILE A 22 6.01 -0.90 -6.15
C ILE A 22 6.69 -0.47 -7.45
N LEU A 23 7.35 0.69 -7.49
CA LEU A 23 7.96 1.21 -8.71
C LEU A 23 9.07 0.30 -9.23
N THR A 24 9.94 -0.22 -8.36
CA THR A 24 10.96 -1.19 -8.76
C THR A 24 10.33 -2.44 -9.35
N SER A 25 9.29 -2.95 -8.70
CA SER A 25 8.61 -4.16 -9.12
C SER A 25 7.89 -3.99 -10.46
N LEU A 26 7.29 -2.82 -10.72
CA LEU A 26 6.70 -2.45 -12.01
C LEU A 26 7.75 -2.36 -13.12
N ILE A 27 8.94 -1.83 -12.84
CA ILE A 27 10.05 -1.80 -13.80
C ILE A 27 10.54 -3.21 -14.14
N VAL A 28 10.61 -4.10 -13.14
CA VAL A 28 11.10 -5.47 -13.35
C VAL A 28 10.09 -6.31 -14.14
N ASN A 29 8.82 -6.34 -13.71
CA ASN A 29 7.75 -6.98 -14.47
C ASN A 29 6.37 -6.50 -13.98
N PRO A 30 5.61 -5.72 -14.78
CA PRO A 30 4.30 -5.21 -14.36
C PRO A 30 3.27 -6.32 -14.15
N ARG A 31 3.47 -7.52 -14.71
CA ARG A 31 2.56 -8.66 -14.54
C ARG A 31 2.50 -9.17 -13.11
N ILE A 32 3.48 -8.88 -12.25
CA ILE A 32 3.38 -9.28 -10.83
C ILE A 32 2.18 -8.64 -10.12
N TRP A 33 1.63 -7.54 -10.64
CA TRP A 33 0.43 -6.87 -10.14
C TRP A 33 -0.84 -7.29 -10.90
N LEU A 34 -0.79 -8.38 -11.69
CA LEU A 34 -1.93 -8.82 -12.50
C LEU A 34 -3.21 -9.03 -11.67
N ASN A 35 -3.08 -9.48 -10.42
CA ASN A 35 -4.23 -9.71 -9.54
C ASN A 35 -4.96 -8.41 -9.16
N ASP A 36 -4.27 -7.27 -9.21
CA ASP A 36 -4.79 -5.96 -8.82
C ASP A 36 -5.51 -5.24 -9.98
N TYR A 37 -5.40 -5.77 -11.20
CA TYR A 37 -6.19 -5.30 -12.34
C TYR A 37 -7.68 -5.67 -12.19
N PRO A 38 -8.60 -4.89 -12.79
CA PRO A 38 -9.99 -5.26 -12.96
C PRO A 38 -10.16 -6.64 -13.58
N GLU A 39 -11.19 -7.37 -13.14
CA GLU A 39 -11.45 -8.74 -13.59
C GLU A 39 -11.49 -8.91 -15.12
N PRO A 40 -12.15 -8.03 -15.90
CA PRO A 40 -12.16 -8.18 -17.36
C PRO A 40 -10.75 -8.14 -17.98
N ILE A 41 -9.85 -7.30 -17.46
CA ILE A 41 -8.47 -7.22 -17.96
C ILE A 41 -7.70 -8.49 -17.57
N ARG A 42 -7.91 -9.02 -16.36
CA ARG A 42 -7.27 -10.27 -15.93
C ARG A 42 -7.65 -11.46 -16.79
N GLN A 43 -8.88 -11.50 -17.29
CA GLN A 43 -9.36 -12.57 -18.16
C GLN A 43 -8.71 -12.53 -19.56
N LEU A 44 -8.20 -11.38 -20.00
CA LEU A 44 -7.47 -11.24 -21.26
C LEU A 44 -6.00 -11.71 -21.14
N ALA A 45 -5.45 -11.68 -19.93
CA ALA A 45 -4.06 -12.03 -19.67
C ALA A 45 -3.90 -13.52 -19.35
N ALA A 46 -2.79 -14.11 -19.81
CA ALA A 46 -2.41 -15.45 -19.39
C ALA A 46 -2.11 -15.48 -17.86
N PRO A 47 -2.41 -16.58 -17.16
CA PRO A 47 -2.05 -16.74 -15.76
C PRO A 47 -0.56 -16.53 -15.49
N LEU A 48 -0.21 -16.10 -14.27
CA LEU A 48 1.20 -15.93 -13.89
C LEU A 48 1.97 -17.25 -13.97
N THR A 49 3.13 -17.18 -14.62
CA THR A 49 4.09 -18.29 -14.65
C THR A 49 4.68 -18.54 -13.26
N SER A 50 5.30 -19.71 -13.06
CA SER A 50 5.96 -20.05 -11.80
C SER A 50 7.06 -19.06 -11.41
N ASN A 51 7.78 -18.51 -12.39
CA ASN A 51 8.82 -17.51 -12.15
C ASN A 51 8.22 -16.16 -11.74
N GLU A 52 7.13 -15.73 -12.38
CA GLU A 52 6.43 -14.50 -12.00
C GLU A 52 5.81 -14.60 -10.60
N LYS A 53 5.27 -15.76 -10.23
CA LYS A 53 4.79 -16.00 -8.85
C LYS A 53 5.92 -15.90 -7.83
N ARG A 54 7.09 -16.48 -8.12
CA ARG A 54 8.27 -16.34 -7.24
C ARG A 54 8.70 -14.88 -7.11
N LEU A 55 8.74 -14.15 -8.23
CA LEU A 55 9.08 -12.73 -8.23
C LEU A 55 8.04 -11.89 -7.46
N GLN A 56 6.76 -12.20 -7.62
CA GLN A 56 5.67 -11.59 -6.86
C GLN A 56 5.92 -11.77 -5.35
N TYR A 57 6.28 -12.96 -4.87
CA TYR A 57 6.64 -13.15 -3.46
C TYR A 57 7.85 -12.33 -3.02
N VAL A 58 8.89 -12.22 -3.87
CA VAL A 58 10.09 -11.42 -3.58
C VAL A 58 9.75 -9.95 -3.33
N PHE A 59 8.74 -9.39 -4.02
CA PHE A 59 8.30 -8.00 -3.80
C PHE A 59 7.17 -7.87 -2.76
N MET A 60 6.27 -8.84 -2.67
CA MET A 60 5.18 -8.81 -1.68
C MET A 60 5.69 -8.95 -0.25
N VAL A 61 6.73 -9.75 0.00
CA VAL A 61 7.30 -9.90 1.35
C VAL A 61 7.82 -8.56 1.91
N PRO A 62 8.74 -7.83 1.24
CA PRO A 62 9.19 -6.53 1.75
C PRO A 62 8.08 -5.49 1.80
N PHE A 63 7.11 -5.53 0.88
CA PHE A 63 5.92 -4.68 0.92
C PHE A 63 5.11 -4.91 2.20
N LEU A 64 4.78 -6.16 2.52
CA LEU A 64 4.05 -6.52 3.73
C LEU A 64 4.84 -6.21 5.00
N LEU A 65 6.16 -6.47 4.99
CA LEU A 65 7.03 -6.11 6.11
C LEU A 65 7.04 -4.60 6.36
N ALA A 66 7.08 -3.76 5.31
CA ALA A 66 6.97 -2.32 5.47
C ALA A 66 5.63 -1.91 6.11
N PHE A 67 4.52 -2.46 5.62
CA PHE A 67 3.17 -2.22 6.15
C PHE A 67 2.96 -2.65 7.60
N LEU A 68 3.77 -3.57 8.13
CA LEU A 68 3.71 -3.99 9.53
C LEU A 68 4.72 -3.25 10.40
N LEU A 69 5.99 -3.24 9.98
CA LEU A 69 7.10 -2.79 10.82
C LEU A 69 7.16 -1.27 10.96
N VAL A 70 6.97 -0.51 9.88
CA VAL A 70 7.04 0.96 9.94
C VAL A 70 5.98 1.55 10.87
N PRO A 71 4.67 1.25 10.70
CA PRO A 71 3.66 1.74 11.63
C PRO A 71 3.84 1.17 13.04
N TYR A 72 4.34 -0.06 13.19
CA TYR A 72 4.68 -0.61 14.51
C TYR A 72 5.74 0.21 15.22
N PHE A 73 6.91 0.44 14.61
CA PHE A 73 7.99 1.20 15.23
C PHE A 73 7.60 2.67 15.46
N SER A 74 6.87 3.29 14.52
CA SER A 74 6.35 4.65 14.70
C SER A 74 5.38 4.73 15.90
N THR A 75 4.46 3.77 16.02
CA THR A 75 3.51 3.71 17.15
C THR A 75 4.22 3.40 18.46
N ARG A 76 5.23 2.52 18.43
CA ARG A 76 6.01 2.14 19.60
C ARG A 76 6.81 3.32 20.16
N ALA A 77 7.41 4.14 19.30
CA ALA A 77 8.09 5.37 19.70
C ALA A 77 7.13 6.33 20.42
N LEU A 78 5.90 6.49 19.91
CA LEU A 78 4.87 7.30 20.56
C LEU A 78 4.49 6.74 21.96
N VAL A 79 4.32 5.42 22.07
CA VAL A 79 3.99 4.76 23.35
C VAL A 79 5.10 4.97 24.38
N GLN A 80 6.36 4.80 23.98
CA GLN A 80 7.52 4.97 24.86
C GLN A 80 7.72 6.42 25.31
N ALA A 81 7.40 7.40 24.45
CA ALA A 81 7.59 8.81 24.74
C ALA A 81 6.59 9.40 25.77
N GLY A 82 5.44 8.74 26.01
CA GLY A 82 4.41 9.36 26.84
C GLY A 82 3.31 8.45 27.40
N GLY A 83 3.49 7.12 27.38
CA GLY A 83 2.54 6.18 27.99
C GLY A 83 1.12 6.34 27.45
N VAL A 84 0.98 6.36 26.12
CA VAL A 84 -0.32 6.65 25.49
C VAL A 84 -1.28 5.46 25.60
N SER A 85 -2.58 5.77 25.67
CA SER A 85 -3.64 4.76 25.67
C SER A 85 -3.65 3.93 24.38
N PHE A 86 -4.22 2.72 24.44
CA PHE A 86 -4.45 1.87 23.27
C PHE A 86 -5.19 2.63 22.14
N VAL A 87 -6.21 3.42 22.47
CA VAL A 87 -6.99 4.19 21.49
C VAL A 87 -6.11 5.20 20.76
N SER A 88 -5.18 5.84 21.48
CA SER A 88 -4.21 6.76 20.88
C SER A 88 -3.19 6.03 20.00
N ALA A 89 -2.69 4.87 20.44
CA ALA A 89 -1.80 4.04 19.64
C ALA A 89 -2.49 3.54 18.35
N TYR A 90 -3.75 3.12 18.45
CA TYR A 90 -4.58 2.71 17.32
C TYR A 90 -4.77 3.84 16.32
N ALA A 91 -5.20 5.02 16.79
CA ALA A 91 -5.39 6.18 15.93
C ALA A 91 -4.09 6.58 15.23
N HIS A 92 -2.94 6.51 15.92
CA HIS A 92 -1.63 6.78 15.32
C HIS A 92 -1.30 5.78 14.21
N ALA A 93 -1.36 4.48 14.50
CA ALA A 93 -1.08 3.43 13.51
C ALA A 93 -2.01 3.54 12.30
N PHE A 94 -3.30 3.78 12.54
CA PHE A 94 -4.32 3.97 11.50
C PHE A 94 -3.99 5.16 10.59
N LEU A 95 -3.61 6.31 11.16
CA LEU A 95 -3.27 7.50 10.37
C LEU A 95 -1.97 7.32 9.58
N VAL A 96 -0.95 6.71 10.17
CA VAL A 96 0.31 6.37 9.45
C VAL A 96 0.03 5.46 8.25
N LEU A 97 -0.76 4.41 8.44
CA LEU A 97 -1.18 3.50 7.37
C LEU A 97 -1.98 4.22 6.29
N ASN A 98 -2.90 5.12 6.68
CA ASN A 98 -3.75 5.83 5.73
C ASN A 98 -3.00 6.89 4.91
N ILE A 99 -1.92 7.47 5.43
CA ILE A 99 -1.04 8.34 4.61
C ILE A 99 -0.46 7.53 3.45
N ALA A 100 0.03 6.32 3.71
CA ALA A 100 0.57 5.44 2.67
C ALA A 100 -0.52 4.94 1.70
N ASN A 101 -1.71 4.58 2.19
CA ASN A 101 -2.86 4.23 1.35
C ASN A 101 -3.29 5.39 0.45
N LEU A 102 -3.31 6.63 0.97
CA LEU A 102 -3.62 7.82 0.19
C LEU A 102 -2.52 8.12 -0.84
N PHE A 103 -1.26 7.98 -0.46
CA PHE A 103 -0.13 8.13 -1.37
C PHE A 103 -0.23 7.14 -2.53
N ASP A 104 -0.49 5.86 -2.26
CA ASP A 104 -0.69 4.84 -3.29
C ASP A 104 -1.85 5.21 -4.24
N ALA A 105 -3.03 5.49 -3.68
CA ALA A 105 -4.20 5.83 -4.47
C ALA A 105 -4.03 7.09 -5.36
N VAL A 106 -3.35 8.12 -4.85
CA VAL A 106 -3.21 9.41 -5.56
C VAL A 106 -1.98 9.44 -6.45
N VAL A 107 -0.82 9.06 -5.92
CA VAL A 107 0.47 9.21 -6.61
C VAL A 107 0.73 8.02 -7.53
N ILE A 108 0.51 6.80 -7.04
CA ILE A 108 0.80 5.59 -7.81
C ILE A 108 -0.37 5.29 -8.75
N ASP A 109 -1.55 5.01 -8.21
CA ASP A 109 -2.68 4.55 -9.00
C ASP A 109 -3.21 5.63 -9.94
N TRP A 110 -3.53 6.80 -9.41
CA TRP A 110 -4.15 7.87 -10.19
C TRP A 110 -3.15 8.61 -11.07
N LEU A 111 -2.12 9.23 -10.48
CA LEU A 111 -1.17 10.05 -11.22
C LEU A 111 -0.27 9.20 -12.12
N PHE A 112 0.41 8.19 -11.58
CA PHE A 112 1.41 7.45 -12.34
C PHE A 112 0.80 6.41 -13.28
N LEU A 113 -0.08 5.54 -12.80
CA LEU A 113 -0.63 4.45 -13.61
C LEU A 113 -1.79 4.91 -14.51
N SER A 114 -2.73 5.70 -14.00
CA SER A 114 -3.95 6.04 -14.74
C SER A 114 -3.87 7.32 -15.54
N LEU A 115 -3.10 8.32 -15.12
CA LEU A 115 -2.92 9.56 -15.86
C LEU A 115 -1.72 9.46 -16.83
N MET A 116 -0.53 9.13 -16.32
CA MET A 116 0.70 9.10 -17.14
C MET A 116 0.82 7.86 -18.02
N LYS A 117 0.32 6.71 -17.56
CA LYS A 117 0.29 5.42 -18.29
C LYS A 117 1.65 5.00 -18.89
N PRO A 118 2.73 4.92 -18.09
CA PRO A 118 4.05 4.58 -18.61
C PRO A 118 4.07 3.14 -19.15
N ARG A 119 4.64 2.95 -20.35
CA ARG A 119 4.61 1.66 -21.06
C ARG A 119 5.22 0.49 -20.31
N PHE A 120 6.21 0.74 -19.46
CA PHE A 120 6.86 -0.31 -18.68
C PHE A 120 6.04 -0.78 -17.47
N ALA A 121 5.10 0.04 -16.97
CA ALA A 121 4.34 -0.27 -15.76
C ALA A 121 2.97 -0.89 -16.03
N ILE A 122 2.58 -1.02 -17.31
CA ILE A 122 1.23 -1.44 -17.71
C ILE A 122 1.33 -2.64 -18.64
N ILE A 123 0.56 -3.68 -18.32
CA ILE A 123 0.55 -4.91 -19.11
C ILE A 123 -0.05 -4.68 -20.51
N PRO A 124 0.43 -5.38 -21.55
CA PRO A 124 -0.10 -5.30 -22.91
C PRO A 124 -1.63 -5.42 -23.02
N GLU A 125 -2.23 -6.27 -22.20
CA GLU A 125 -3.66 -6.58 -22.22
C GLU A 125 -4.54 -5.47 -21.66
N ALA A 126 -3.96 -4.50 -20.93
CA ALA A 126 -4.68 -3.34 -20.42
C ALA A 126 -4.79 -2.20 -21.44
N TRP A 127 -4.00 -2.23 -22.52
CA TRP A 127 -4.03 -1.20 -23.55
C TRP A 127 -5.37 -1.25 -24.31
N GLY A 128 -6.14 -0.18 -24.21
CA GLY A 128 -7.50 -0.10 -24.75
C GLY A 128 -8.61 -0.27 -23.72
N HIS A 129 -8.26 -0.56 -22.45
CA HIS A 129 -9.20 -0.80 -21.35
C HIS A 129 -8.97 0.11 -20.13
N PHE A 130 -8.37 1.28 -20.34
CA PHE A 130 -8.08 2.24 -19.26
C PHE A 130 -9.33 2.82 -18.59
N ASP A 131 -10.48 2.78 -19.27
CA ASP A 131 -11.79 3.11 -18.73
C ASP A 131 -12.17 2.23 -17.52
N LEU A 132 -11.70 0.97 -17.50
CA LEU A 132 -11.93 0.03 -16.40
C LEU A 132 -11.05 0.28 -15.17
N MET A 133 -9.95 1.04 -15.34
CA MET A 133 -8.97 1.32 -14.29
C MET A 133 -9.13 2.72 -13.68
N GLY A 134 -10.06 3.54 -14.16
CA GLY A 134 -10.23 4.93 -13.74
C GLY A 134 -11.30 5.14 -12.65
N GLY A 135 -11.42 6.41 -12.21
CA GLY A 135 -12.56 6.94 -11.46
C GLY A 135 -13.06 6.06 -10.31
N SER A 136 -14.24 5.49 -10.46
CA SER A 136 -14.92 4.69 -9.41
C SER A 136 -14.15 3.43 -9.02
N TRP A 137 -13.36 2.84 -9.91
CA TRP A 137 -12.52 1.69 -9.58
C TRP A 137 -11.47 2.05 -8.52
N GLN A 138 -10.77 3.16 -8.75
CA GLN A 138 -9.72 3.65 -7.86
C GLN A 138 -10.31 4.08 -6.52
N VAL A 139 -11.44 4.80 -6.52
CA VAL A 139 -12.13 5.20 -5.29
C VAL A 139 -12.55 3.97 -4.48
N ARG A 140 -13.10 2.94 -5.14
CA ARG A 140 -13.49 1.69 -4.46
C ARG A 140 -12.28 0.98 -3.84
N ASN A 141 -11.14 0.93 -4.54
CA ASN A 141 -9.93 0.31 -4.00
C ASN A 141 -9.32 1.12 -2.86
N TYR A 142 -9.28 2.45 -2.97
CA TYR A 142 -8.86 3.33 -1.88
C TYR A 142 -9.72 3.12 -0.62
N VAL A 143 -11.05 3.04 -0.75
CA VAL A 143 -11.97 2.80 0.36
C VAL A 143 -11.77 1.41 0.99
N LYS A 144 -11.53 0.37 0.18
CA LYS A 144 -11.13 -0.95 0.72
C LYS A 144 -9.82 -0.86 1.49
N GLY A 145 -8.87 -0.06 0.99
CA GLY A 145 -7.60 0.23 1.66
C GLY A 145 -7.82 0.85 3.04
N ILE A 146 -8.71 1.84 3.17
CA ILE A 146 -9.07 2.44 4.47
C ILE A 146 -9.57 1.36 5.45
N ALA A 147 -10.46 0.47 5.00
CA ALA A 147 -10.99 -0.61 5.83
C ALA A 147 -9.89 -1.61 6.25
N LEU A 148 -8.99 -1.96 5.33
CA LEU A 148 -7.83 -2.80 5.64
C LEU A 148 -6.90 -2.12 6.66
N CYS A 149 -6.60 -0.83 6.49
CA CYS A 149 -5.81 -0.05 7.44
C CYS A 149 -6.46 -0.02 8.83
N ALA A 150 -7.79 0.08 8.91
CA ALA A 150 -8.52 0.03 10.17
C ALA A 150 -8.36 -1.32 10.88
N VAL A 151 -8.39 -2.43 10.13
CA VAL A 151 -8.19 -3.78 10.66
C VAL A 151 -6.73 -3.99 11.08
N LEU A 152 -5.76 -3.59 10.24
CA LEU A 152 -4.33 -3.76 10.52
C LEU A 152 -3.82 -2.89 11.68
N ALA A 153 -4.39 -1.71 11.88
CA ALA A 153 -3.99 -0.82 12.97
C ALA A 153 -4.22 -1.44 14.36
N ALA A 154 -5.22 -2.31 14.53
CA ALA A 154 -5.55 -2.94 15.80
C ALA A 154 -4.44 -3.86 16.34
N PRO A 155 -3.98 -4.90 15.62
CA PRO A 155 -2.89 -5.74 16.10
C PRO A 155 -1.57 -4.96 16.22
N ILE A 156 -1.32 -3.96 15.38
CA ILE A 156 -0.13 -3.10 15.49
C ILE A 156 -0.14 -2.32 16.80
N ALA A 157 -1.25 -1.64 17.11
CA ALA A 157 -1.38 -0.86 18.34
C ALA A 157 -1.33 -1.75 19.58
N LEU A 158 -1.93 -2.95 19.52
CA LEU A 158 -1.87 -3.92 20.59
C LEU A 158 -0.43 -4.37 20.85
N ALA A 159 0.30 -4.78 19.81
CA ALA A 159 1.70 -5.19 19.93
C ALA A 159 2.57 -4.05 20.45
N ALA A 160 2.35 -2.83 19.97
CA ALA A 160 3.11 -1.65 20.39
C ALA A 160 2.84 -1.21 21.84
N THR A 161 1.72 -1.62 22.44
CA THR A 161 1.35 -1.25 23.81
C THR A 161 1.62 -2.34 24.84
N LEU A 162 1.71 -3.61 24.43
CA LEU A 162 1.96 -4.74 25.32
C LEU A 162 3.44 -5.05 25.55
N ILE A 163 4.28 -4.83 24.55
CA ILE A 163 5.75 -5.00 24.62
C ILE A 163 6.35 -3.71 25.18
#